data_AF-A0A962F6P8-F1
#
_entry.id   AF-A0A962F6P8-F1
#
_cell.length_a   1.000
_cell.length_b   1.000
_cell.length_c   1.000
_cell.angle_alpha   90.00
_cell.angle_beta   90.00
_cell.angle_gamma   90.00
#
_symmetry.space_group_name_H-M   'P 1'
#
loop_
_entity.id
_entity.type
_entity.pdbx_description
1 polymer ?
#
loop_
_entity_poly.entity_id
_entity_poly.type
_entity_poly.pdbx_seq_one_letter_code
_entity_poly.pdbx_strand_id
1 'polypeptide(L)'
;MKFNETFAESGEKPRFISKPNPLVERSFQIFEFQEEKRSYEPVGEYTLLDHDEAVDITQKKVMNLIAIMNEKQRLIDFKNLTNERILYNIISTNPDSEQQKVMFRTYDGSGVSKENAVLTLDRGVFHEES
;
A
#
# COMPACT_ATOMS: atom_id res chain seq x y z
N MET A 1 -8.90 3.35 20.73
CA MET A 1 -8.87 3.78 19.32
C MET A 1 -9.88 2.95 18.54
N LYS A 2 -10.87 3.57 17.90
CA LYS A 2 -11.84 2.89 17.04
C LYS A 2 -11.32 2.95 15.60
N PHE A 3 -10.78 1.84 15.11
CA PHE A 3 -10.42 1.65 13.70
C PHE A 3 -11.64 1.09 12.98
N ASN A 4 -12.31 1.93 12.18
CA ASN A 4 -13.19 1.58 11.04
C ASN A 4 -14.23 2.68 10.89
N GLU A 5 -14.02 3.70 10.04
CA GLU A 5 -15.17 4.50 9.59
C GLU A 5 -14.97 5.41 8.36
N THR A 6 -13.88 5.33 7.60
CA THR A 6 -13.66 6.36 6.53
C THR A 6 -13.80 5.88 5.09
N PHE A 7 -14.08 4.60 4.79
CA PHE A 7 -14.17 4.16 3.38
C PHE A 7 -15.26 3.13 3.08
N ALA A 8 -16.32 3.03 3.88
CA ALA A 8 -17.51 2.23 3.56
C ALA A 8 -18.60 3.12 2.93
N GLU A 9 -18.37 3.67 1.73
CA GLU A 9 -19.40 4.46 1.03
C GLU A 9 -20.51 3.58 0.40
N SER A 10 -20.37 2.24 0.34
CA SER A 10 -21.35 1.35 -0.35
C SER A 10 -21.93 0.21 0.48
N GLY A 11 -21.58 0.02 1.76
CA GLY A 11 -22.05 -1.12 2.56
C GLY A 11 -21.52 -2.49 2.13
N GLU A 12 -20.86 -2.60 0.98
CA GLU A 12 -20.12 -3.76 0.53
C GLU A 12 -18.76 -3.85 1.24
N LYS A 13 -18.33 -5.08 1.55
CA LYS A 13 -17.00 -5.31 2.14
C LYS A 13 -15.94 -4.97 1.09
N PRO A 14 -14.95 -4.12 1.40
CA PRO A 14 -13.87 -3.83 0.46
C PRO A 14 -13.05 -5.10 0.20
N ARG A 15 -12.63 -5.31 -1.04
CA ARG A 15 -11.78 -6.46 -1.42
C ARG A 15 -10.46 -6.45 -0.63
N PHE A 16 -9.85 -5.28 -0.46
CA PHE A 16 -8.58 -5.14 0.27
C PHE A 16 -8.72 -4.25 1.50
N ILE A 17 -8.03 -4.62 2.58
CA ILE A 17 -7.84 -3.81 3.79
C ILE A 17 -6.38 -3.82 4.22
N SER A 18 -5.98 -2.85 5.03
CA SER A 18 -4.68 -2.85 5.70
C SER A 18 -4.81 -2.71 7.21
N LYS A 19 -3.82 -3.24 7.94
CA LYS A 19 -3.67 -3.09 9.39
C LYS A 19 -2.20 -2.84 9.72
N PRO A 20 -1.87 -2.01 10.73
CA PRO A 20 -0.50 -1.90 11.22
C PRO A 20 0.05 -3.26 11.63
N ASN A 21 1.31 -3.54 11.32
CA ASN A 21 2.00 -4.74 11.78
C ASN A 21 2.41 -4.55 13.25
N PRO A 22 1.96 -5.39 14.19
CA PRO A 22 2.31 -5.25 15.61
C PRO A 22 3.76 -5.65 15.93
N LEU A 23 4.43 -6.38 15.03
CA LEU A 23 5.77 -6.92 15.23
C LEU A 23 6.86 -6.10 14.54
N VAL A 24 6.50 -5.34 13.50
CA VAL A 24 7.43 -4.54 12.70
C VAL A 24 6.97 -3.09 12.72
N GLU A 25 7.77 -2.23 13.35
CA GLU A 25 7.48 -0.80 13.39
C GLU A 25 7.41 -0.24 11.97
N ARG A 26 6.46 0.67 11.72
CA ARG A 26 6.29 1.35 10.41
C ARG A 26 6.02 0.38 9.25
N SER A 27 5.45 -0.78 9.56
CA SER A 27 4.93 -1.73 8.58
C SER A 27 3.39 -1.85 8.68
N PHE A 28 2.77 -2.16 7.54
CA PHE A 28 1.34 -2.36 7.39
C PHE A 28 1.08 -3.66 6.62
N GLN A 29 0.36 -4.60 7.24
CA GLN A 29 -0.06 -5.83 6.61
C GLN A 29 -1.31 -5.60 5.75
N ILE A 30 -1.32 -6.16 4.54
CA ILE A 30 -2.38 -6.07 3.56
C ILE A 30 -3.14 -7.39 3.52
N PHE A 31 -4.46 -7.31 3.49
CA PHE A 31 -5.34 -8.46 3.47
C PHE A 31 -6.31 -8.37 2.30
N GLU A 32 -6.63 -9.51 1.71
CA GLU A 32 -7.67 -9.68 0.70
C GLU A 32 -8.86 -10.46 1.28
N PHE A 33 -10.07 -10.04 0.95
CA PHE A 33 -11.27 -10.78 1.28
C PHE A 33 -11.39 -12.03 0.40
N GLN A 34 -11.34 -13.20 1.01
CA GLN A 34 -11.51 -14.48 0.34
C GLN A 34 -12.97 -14.92 0.47
N GLU A 35 -13.74 -14.84 -0.62
CA GLU A 35 -15.17 -15.17 -0.63
C GLU A 35 -15.46 -16.60 -0.13
N GLU A 36 -14.60 -17.57 -0.49
CA GLU A 36 -14.73 -18.97 -0.08
C GLU A 36 -14.62 -19.16 1.44
N LYS A 37 -13.69 -18.43 2.07
CA LYS A 37 -13.44 -18.48 3.52
C LYS A 37 -14.30 -17.48 4.30
N ARG A 38 -14.92 -16.53 3.60
CA ARG A 38 -15.61 -15.35 4.17
C ARG A 38 -14.74 -14.58 5.18
N SER A 39 -13.43 -14.57 4.96
CA SER A 39 -12.43 -13.98 5.85
C SER A 39 -11.44 -13.10 5.07
N TYR A 40 -10.75 -12.23 5.80
CA TYR A 40 -9.61 -11.48 5.27
C TYR A 40 -8.32 -12.25 5.54
N GLU A 41 -7.66 -12.68 4.48
CA GLU A 41 -6.39 -13.41 4.54
C GLU A 41 -5.23 -12.47 4.18
N PRO A 42 -4.06 -12.62 4.82
CA PRO A 42 -2.90 -11.78 4.51
C PRO A 42 -2.40 -12.11 3.10
N VAL A 43 -2.17 -11.07 2.29
CA VAL A 43 -1.66 -11.19 0.91
C VAL A 43 -0.45 -10.31 0.66
N GLY A 44 0.04 -9.62 1.69
CA GLY A 44 1.25 -8.82 1.56
C GLY A 44 1.50 -7.85 2.70
N GLU A 45 2.49 -7.00 2.49
CA GLU A 45 3.04 -6.07 3.47
C GLU A 45 3.60 -4.82 2.78
N TYR A 46 3.37 -3.66 3.40
CA TYR A 46 4.02 -2.41 3.08
C TYR A 46 4.96 -2.03 4.23
N THR A 47 6.24 -1.86 3.93
CA THR A 47 7.27 -1.50 4.90
C THR A 47 7.91 -0.18 4.53
N LEU A 48 7.80 0.81 5.42
CA LEU A 48 8.50 2.08 5.28
C LEU A 48 9.98 1.91 5.60
N LEU A 49 10.84 2.36 4.69
CA LEU A 49 12.30 2.37 4.85
C LEU A 49 12.81 3.76 5.26
N ASP A 50 12.06 4.82 4.93
CA ASP A 50 12.41 6.18 5.33
C ASP A 50 12.11 6.42 6.82
N HIS A 51 13.18 6.57 7.61
CA HIS A 51 13.07 6.81 9.05
C HIS A 51 12.68 8.26 9.39
N ASP A 52 12.84 9.20 8.46
CA ASP A 52 12.51 10.61 8.66
C ASP A 52 11.03 10.90 8.34
N GLU A 53 10.36 10.02 7.60
CA GLU A 53 8.94 10.19 7.27
C GLU A 53 8.06 10.00 8.53
N ALA A 54 7.12 10.93 8.71
CA ALA A 54 6.15 10.85 9.80
C ALA A 54 5.15 9.70 9.56
N VAL A 55 4.90 8.90 10.60
CA VAL A 55 4.05 7.70 10.52
C VAL A 55 2.63 8.01 10.03
N ASP A 56 2.10 9.19 10.36
CA ASP A 56 0.77 9.61 9.91
C ASP A 56 0.71 9.90 8.40
N ILE A 57 1.81 10.36 7.81
CA ILE A 57 1.95 10.52 6.35
C ILE A 57 1.96 9.14 5.69
N THR A 58 2.76 8.20 6.22
CA THR A 58 2.82 6.83 5.73
C THR A 58 1.47 6.13 5.82
N GLN A 59 0.75 6.29 6.93
CA GLN A 59 -0.57 5.71 7.11
C GLN A 59 -1.55 6.21 6.03
N LYS A 60 -1.56 7.52 5.73
CA LYS A 60 -2.39 8.07 4.66
C LYS A 60 -1.97 7.52 3.29
N LYS A 61 -0.67 7.34 3.04
CA LYS A 61 -0.16 6.74 1.78
C LYS A 61 -0.65 5.31 1.61
N VAL A 62 -0.59 4.50 2.67
CA VAL A 62 -1.13 3.14 2.69
C VAL A 62 -2.66 3.16 2.47
N MET A 63 -3.38 4.12 3.04
CA MET A 63 -4.82 4.27 2.78
C MET A 63 -5.12 4.56 1.30
N ASN A 64 -4.33 5.44 0.65
CA ASN A 64 -4.45 5.68 -0.79
C ASN A 64 -4.10 4.43 -1.61
N LEU A 65 -3.07 3.68 -1.23
CA LEU A 65 -2.73 2.42 -1.89
C LEU A 65 -3.92 1.44 -1.83
N ILE A 66 -4.50 1.23 -0.65
CA ILE A 66 -5.68 0.37 -0.49
C ILE A 66 -6.88 0.91 -1.25
N ALA A 67 -7.07 2.23 -1.32
CA ALA A 67 -8.12 2.84 -2.13
C ALA A 67 -7.93 2.52 -3.62
N ILE A 68 -6.71 2.64 -4.15
CA ILE A 68 -6.37 2.29 -5.54
C ILE A 68 -6.60 0.79 -5.80
N MET A 69 -6.15 -0.08 -4.90
CA MET A 69 -6.37 -1.54 -5.01
C MET A 69 -7.85 -1.93 -4.99
N ASN A 70 -8.71 -1.11 -4.38
CA ASN A 70 -10.16 -1.26 -4.38
C ASN A 70 -10.83 -0.40 -5.48
N GLU A 71 -10.08 0.07 -6.48
CA GLU A 71 -10.58 0.86 -7.63
C GLU A 71 -11.30 2.17 -7.23
N LYS A 72 -11.01 2.71 -6.05
CA LYS A 72 -11.59 3.95 -5.55
C LYS A 72 -10.86 5.16 -6.12
N GLN A 73 -11.62 6.11 -6.66
CA GLN A 73 -11.09 7.31 -7.32
C GLN A 73 -10.85 8.49 -6.36
N ARG A 74 -11.44 8.47 -5.16
CA ARG A 74 -11.26 9.53 -4.16
C ARG A 74 -10.03 9.24 -3.29
N LEU A 75 -8.88 9.69 -3.78
CA LEU A 75 -7.60 9.61 -3.06
C LEU A 75 -7.41 10.83 -2.16
N ILE A 76 -6.74 10.63 -1.03
CA ILE A 76 -6.29 11.73 -0.14
C ILE A 76 -5.27 12.56 -0.92
N ASP A 77 -5.52 13.86 -1.06
CA ASP A 77 -4.59 14.77 -1.74
C ASP A 77 -3.41 15.13 -0.81
N PHE A 78 -2.20 14.83 -1.27
CA PHE A 78 -0.95 15.11 -0.56
C PHE A 78 -0.24 16.38 -1.03
N LYS A 79 -0.79 17.12 -2.01
CA LYS A 79 -0.12 18.30 -2.61
C LYS A 79 0.34 19.34 -1.59
N ASN A 80 -0.34 19.45 -0.45
CA ASN A 80 0.01 20.40 0.60
C ASN A 80 0.87 19.82 1.74
N LEU A 81 1.17 18.52 1.73
CA LEU A 81 1.86 17.84 2.84
C LEU A 81 3.28 17.40 2.51
N THR A 82 3.60 17.08 1.26
CA THR A 82 4.89 16.44 0.96
C THR A 82 5.78 17.16 -0.04
N ASN A 83 5.34 18.17 -0.82
CA ASN A 83 6.12 18.85 -1.89
C ASN A 83 6.89 17.92 -2.88
N GLU A 84 6.68 16.61 -2.78
CA GLU A 84 7.45 15.56 -3.44
C GLU A 84 6.55 14.81 -4.42
N ARG A 85 7.12 14.44 -5.57
CA ARG A 85 6.49 13.50 -6.50
C ARG A 85 6.83 12.08 -6.04
N ILE A 86 5.80 11.29 -5.74
CA ILE A 86 5.98 9.86 -5.47
C ILE A 86 6.25 9.18 -6.81
N LEU A 87 7.46 8.65 -6.97
CA LEU A 87 7.82 7.78 -8.08
C LEU A 87 7.74 6.32 -7.59
N TYR A 88 7.25 5.41 -8.41
CA TYR A 88 7.29 3.98 -8.10
C TYR A 88 7.95 3.22 -9.24
N ASN A 89 8.77 2.24 -8.88
CA ASN A 89 9.25 1.22 -9.81
C ASN A 89 8.63 -0.11 -9.39
N ILE A 90 7.89 -0.74 -10.30
CA ILE A 90 7.52 -2.14 -10.15
C ILE A 90 8.80 -2.92 -10.37
N ILE A 91 9.38 -3.48 -9.31
CA ILE A 91 10.49 -4.42 -9.44
C ILE A 91 9.82 -5.73 -9.81
N SER A 92 9.58 -5.92 -11.11
CA SER A 92 9.02 -7.16 -11.62
C SER A 92 9.93 -8.29 -11.15
N THR A 93 9.42 -9.07 -10.21
CA THR A 93 10.11 -10.21 -9.65
C THR A 93 10.04 -11.32 -10.68
N ASN A 94 11.16 -12.03 -10.75
CA ASN A 94 11.36 -13.28 -11.47
C ASN A 94 10.03 -14.02 -11.77
N PRO A 95 9.73 -14.39 -13.04
CA PRO A 95 8.49 -15.09 -13.40
C PRO A 95 8.25 -16.41 -12.65
N ASP A 96 9.26 -16.92 -11.93
CA ASP A 96 9.17 -18.09 -11.04
C ASP A 96 8.88 -17.75 -9.56
N SER A 97 8.78 -16.47 -9.19
CA SER A 97 8.52 -16.04 -7.81
C SER A 97 7.02 -15.96 -7.53
N GLU A 98 6.60 -16.46 -6.37
CA GLU A 98 5.22 -16.35 -5.87
C GLU A 98 4.87 -14.95 -5.33
N GLN A 99 5.83 -14.01 -5.30
CA GLN A 99 5.64 -12.67 -4.74
C GLN A 99 6.01 -11.57 -5.73
N GLN A 100 5.20 -10.52 -5.78
CA GLN A 100 5.46 -9.26 -6.48
C GLN A 100 6.01 -8.22 -5.50
N LYS A 101 7.08 -7.51 -5.90
CA LYS A 101 7.68 -6.43 -5.10
C LYS A 101 7.63 -5.09 -5.82
N VAL A 102 7.23 -4.04 -5.11
CA VAL A 102 7.20 -2.66 -5.62
C VAL A 102 8.04 -1.80 -4.70
N MET A 103 9.02 -1.09 -5.28
CA MET A 103 9.87 -0.16 -4.56
C MET A 103 9.42 1.26 -4.86
N PHE A 104 9.02 1.97 -3.81
CA PHE A 104 8.66 3.38 -3.87
C PHE A 104 9.90 4.23 -3.67
N ARG A 105 10.05 5.28 -4.49
CA ARG A 105 11.15 6.22 -4.42
C ARG A 105 10.62 7.66 -4.37
N THR A 106 11.20 8.48 -3.52
CA THR A 106 10.93 9.92 -3.51
C THR A 106 12.01 10.66 -4.28
N TYR A 107 11.61 11.72 -4.98
CA TYR A 107 12.51 12.58 -5.73
C TYR A 107 12.19 14.05 -5.43
N ASP A 108 13.16 14.74 -4.84
CA ASP A 108 13.07 16.14 -4.42
C ASP A 108 13.63 17.12 -5.46
N GLY A 109 14.10 16.62 -6.61
CA GLY A 109 14.72 17.45 -7.66
C GLY A 109 16.24 17.59 -7.58
N SER A 110 16.89 17.08 -6.52
CA SER A 110 18.33 17.26 -6.27
C SER A 110 19.25 16.20 -6.93
N GLY A 111 18.69 15.32 -7.77
CA GLY A 111 19.46 14.37 -8.58
C GLY A 111 19.66 12.97 -8.00
N VAL A 112 19.26 12.71 -6.74
CA VAL A 112 19.27 11.36 -6.14
C VAL A 112 17.88 11.00 -5.64
N SER A 113 17.31 9.90 -6.15
CA SER A 113 16.06 9.34 -5.62
C SER A 113 16.33 8.51 -4.36
N LYS A 114 15.60 8.74 -3.27
CA LYS A 114 15.69 7.93 -2.04
C LYS A 114 14.67 6.79 -2.08
N GLU A 115 15.06 5.60 -1.61
CA GLU A 115 14.13 4.50 -1.40
C GLU A 115 13.27 4.81 -0.17
N ASN A 116 11.96 4.91 -0.38
CA ASN A 116 11.03 5.32 0.66
C ASN A 116 10.34 4.12 1.29
N ALA A 117 9.83 3.19 0.49
CA ALA A 117 9.10 2.04 0.99
C ALA A 117 9.11 0.85 0.05
N VAL A 118 8.85 -0.33 0.60
CA VAL A 118 8.69 -1.59 -0.14
C VAL A 118 7.28 -2.11 0.09
N LEU A 119 6.59 -2.42 -1.00
CA LEU A 119 5.38 -3.23 -0.99
C LEU A 119 5.70 -4.62 -1.51
N THR A 120 5.37 -5.64 -0.74
CA THR A 120 5.42 -7.04 -1.15
C THR A 120 3.99 -7.56 -1.17
N LEU A 121 3.59 -8.20 -2.26
CA LEU A 121 2.28 -8.83 -2.41
C LEU A 121 2.45 -10.24 -2.97
N ASP A 122 1.50 -11.11 -2.70
CA ASP A 122 1.41 -12.40 -3.38
C ASP A 122 1.09 -12.20 -4.87
N ARG A 123 1.58 -13.10 -5.72
CA ARG A 123 1.39 -13.04 -7.17
C ARG A 123 -0.09 -13.16 -7.52
N GLY A 124 -0.56 -12.35 -8.47
CA GLY A 124 -1.96 -12.32 -8.91
C GLY A 124 -2.82 -11.27 -8.21
N VAL A 125 -2.31 -10.57 -7.18
CA VAL A 125 -3.05 -9.46 -6.55
C VAL A 125 -3.31 -8.32 -7.54
N PHE A 126 -2.32 -8.00 -8.39
CA PHE A 126 -2.48 -7.13 -9.55
C PHE A 126 -2.61 -7.99 -10.81
N HIS A 127 -3.78 -8.56 -11.08
CA HIS A 127 -4.01 -9.10 -12.42
C HIS A 127 -4.03 -7.92 -13.41
N GLU A 128 -2.96 -7.75 -14.19
CA GLU A 128 -3.10 -7.12 -15.50
C GLU A 128 -4.01 -8.04 -16.30
N GLU A 129 -5.18 -7.53 -16.70
CA GLU A 129 -6.01 -8.22 -17.68
C GLU A 129 -5.16 -8.51 -18.94
N SER A 130 -5.28 -9.73 -19.43
CA SER A 130 -4.65 -10.21 -20.67
C SER A 130 -5.28 -9.59 -21.91
#